data_AF-A0A3B3Q9R8-F1
#
_entry.id   AF-A0A3B3Q9R8-F1
#
_cell.length_a   1.000
_cell.length_b   1.000
_cell.length_c   1.000
_cell.angle_alpha   90.00
_cell.angle_beta   90.00
_cell.angle_gamma   90.00
#
_symmetry.space_group_name_H-M   'P 1'
#
loop_
_entity.id
_entity.type
_entity.pdbx_description
1 polymer ?
#
loop_
_entity_poly.entity_id
_entity_poly.type
_entity_poly.pdbx_seq_one_letter_code
_entity_poly.pdbx_strand_id
1 'polypeptide(L)'
;MHMEEPCFDFLRTKETLGYHVYPTCRNTSGILGFSITVETQATKFNTELVEMKIEDFLANFGEKMASLTDEAFKTQVTALIKLKECEDTHLGEEVDRNWFEVLTQQYVFDRLNKEIEALKLITKSELVSSFMEFRGQSSKKLSIHVVGFGEAEHDPPAEDDGGEAQLAQTDSDGEHRSSLYSEVSKLTFLPASALLASATAITDIHAFRSSLKLYPYHKILK
;
A
#
# COMPACT_ATOMS: atom_id res chain seq x y z
N MET A 1 1.97 -11.40 -6.84
CA MET A 1 3.04 -11.37 -5.80
C MET A 1 2.91 -12.64 -4.94
N HIS A 2 3.97 -13.25 -4.39
CA HIS A 2 3.81 -14.47 -3.57
C HIS A 2 2.90 -14.29 -2.33
N MET A 3 2.83 -13.07 -1.80
CA MET A 3 1.99 -12.69 -0.65
C MET A 3 0.48 -12.54 -1.00
N GLU A 4 0.13 -12.46 -2.28
CA GLU A 4 -1.20 -12.03 -2.74
C GLU A 4 -2.33 -12.94 -2.27
N GLU A 5 -2.24 -14.25 -2.55
CA GLU A 5 -3.25 -15.22 -2.12
C GLU A 5 -3.28 -15.38 -0.58
N PRO A 6 -2.14 -15.52 0.14
CA PRO A 6 -2.17 -15.61 1.60
C PRO A 6 -2.72 -14.36 2.30
N CYS A 7 -2.43 -13.17 1.78
CA CYS A 7 -2.95 -11.89 2.29
C CYS A 7 -4.46 -11.84 2.18
N PHE A 8 -4.97 -12.24 1.02
CA PHE A 8 -6.39 -12.26 0.73
C PHE A 8 -7.13 -13.32 1.56
N ASP A 9 -6.61 -14.55 1.64
CA ASP A 9 -7.19 -15.60 2.49
C ASP A 9 -7.26 -15.18 3.96
N PHE A 10 -6.16 -14.63 4.51
CA PHE A 10 -6.11 -14.25 5.92
C PHE A 10 -7.01 -13.05 6.24
N LEU A 11 -6.77 -11.91 5.59
CA LEU A 11 -7.39 -10.64 5.98
C LEU A 11 -8.83 -10.51 5.46
N ARG A 12 -9.11 -11.03 4.26
CA ARG A 12 -10.46 -10.96 3.66
C ARG A 12 -11.30 -12.18 3.99
N THR A 13 -10.80 -13.40 3.76
CA THR A 13 -11.65 -14.59 3.89
C THR A 13 -11.83 -15.00 5.36
N LYS A 14 -10.76 -15.01 6.16
CA LYS A 14 -10.80 -15.48 7.56
C LYS A 14 -11.17 -14.38 8.55
N GLU A 15 -10.51 -13.23 8.47
CA GLU A 15 -10.73 -12.11 9.39
C GLU A 15 -11.89 -11.20 8.93
N THR A 16 -12.33 -11.32 7.68
CA THR A 16 -13.49 -10.59 7.12
C THR A 16 -13.39 -9.06 7.23
N LEU A 17 -12.17 -8.52 7.19
CA LEU A 17 -11.91 -7.10 7.49
C LEU A 17 -12.45 -6.14 6.42
N GLY A 18 -12.55 -6.59 5.17
CA GLY A 18 -12.93 -5.72 4.08
C GLY A 18 -12.95 -6.44 2.75
N TYR A 19 -13.70 -5.92 1.77
CA TYR A 19 -13.73 -6.50 0.43
C TYR A 19 -12.43 -6.22 -0.34
N HIS A 20 -11.93 -4.98 -0.25
CA HIS A 20 -10.69 -4.57 -0.87
C HIS A 20 -9.53 -4.83 0.08
N VAL A 21 -8.84 -5.95 -0.15
CA VAL A 21 -7.60 -6.29 0.54
C VAL A 21 -6.58 -6.75 -0.49
N TYR A 22 -5.45 -6.07 -0.56
CA TYR A 22 -4.41 -6.41 -1.52
C TYR A 22 -3.02 -5.95 -1.06
N PRO A 23 -1.98 -6.79 -1.25
CA PRO A 23 -0.60 -6.34 -1.17
C PRO A 23 -0.16 -5.74 -2.51
N THR A 24 0.84 -4.85 -2.50
CA THR A 24 1.37 -4.22 -3.72
C THR A 24 2.88 -4.03 -3.61
N CYS A 25 3.61 -4.41 -4.66
CA CYS A 25 5.03 -4.06 -4.78
C CYS A 25 5.16 -2.55 -4.98
N ARG A 26 6.02 -1.89 -4.21
CA ARG A 26 6.29 -0.46 -4.35
C ARG A 26 7.69 -0.25 -4.88
N ASN A 27 7.81 0.58 -5.91
CA ASN A 27 9.06 1.17 -6.35
C ASN A 27 8.84 2.68 -6.43
N THR A 28 9.26 3.40 -5.40
CA THR A 28 9.08 4.85 -5.30
C THR A 28 10.44 5.52 -5.44
N SER A 29 10.69 6.16 -6.58
CA SER A 29 11.97 6.82 -6.88
C SER A 29 13.20 5.90 -6.72
N GLY A 30 13.07 4.63 -7.10
CA GLY A 30 14.13 3.62 -6.98
C GLY A 30 14.23 2.95 -5.61
N ILE A 31 13.39 3.34 -4.64
CA ILE A 31 13.31 2.69 -3.34
C ILE A 31 12.23 1.61 -3.39
N LEU A 32 12.67 0.37 -3.16
CA LEU A 32 11.80 -0.81 -3.18
C LEU A 32 11.14 -1.03 -1.81
N GLY A 33 9.93 -1.56 -1.85
CA GLY A 33 9.19 -2.01 -0.68
C GLY A 33 7.90 -2.69 -1.08
N PHE A 34 7.01 -2.89 -0.13
CA PHE A 34 5.65 -3.33 -0.39
C PHE A 34 4.68 -2.60 0.55
N SER A 35 3.40 -2.58 0.18
CA SER A 35 2.31 -2.09 1.03
C SER A 35 1.21 -3.14 1.09
N ILE A 36 0.46 -3.18 2.19
CA ILE A 36 -0.80 -3.89 2.30
C ILE A 36 -1.89 -2.84 2.48
N THR A 37 -2.91 -2.88 1.65
CA THR A 37 -4.08 -1.99 1.75
C THR A 37 -5.27 -2.82 2.17
N VAL A 38 -6.02 -2.34 3.17
CA VAL A 38 -7.29 -2.90 3.62
C VAL A 38 -8.30 -1.76 3.70
N GLU A 39 -9.41 -1.88 2.98
CA GLU A 39 -10.54 -0.96 3.09
C GLU A 39 -11.64 -1.61 3.90
N THR A 40 -11.91 -1.06 5.09
CA THR A 40 -12.90 -1.58 6.02
C THR A 40 -14.09 -0.63 6.18
N GLN A 41 -15.21 -1.17 6.67
CA GLN A 41 -16.37 -0.35 7.03
C GLN A 41 -16.17 0.18 8.46
N ALA A 42 -16.18 1.50 8.63
CA ALA A 42 -16.04 2.17 9.94
C ALA A 42 -17.18 1.82 10.93
N THR A 43 -18.26 1.18 10.47
CA THR A 43 -19.31 0.62 11.33
C THR A 43 -18.97 -0.75 11.91
N LYS A 44 -17.94 -1.43 11.39
CA LYS A 44 -17.57 -2.80 11.79
C LYS A 44 -16.22 -2.88 12.48
N PHE A 45 -15.22 -2.19 11.93
CA PHE A 45 -13.86 -2.29 12.43
C PHE A 45 -13.21 -0.92 12.47
N ASN A 46 -12.43 -0.72 13.52
CA ASN A 46 -11.55 0.43 13.66
C ASN A 46 -10.26 0.24 12.85
N THR A 47 -9.73 1.30 12.25
CA THR A 47 -8.46 1.25 11.48
C THR A 47 -7.27 0.72 12.29
N GLU A 48 -7.17 0.99 13.59
CA GLU A 48 -6.09 0.49 14.45
C GLU A 48 -6.18 -1.02 14.70
N LEU A 49 -7.41 -1.57 14.77
CA LEU A 49 -7.60 -3.02 14.84
C LEU A 49 -7.17 -3.69 13.53
N VAL A 50 -7.46 -3.05 12.38
CA VAL A 50 -7.02 -3.55 11.08
C VAL A 50 -5.50 -3.58 10.98
N GLU A 51 -4.81 -2.55 11.45
CA GLU A 51 -3.35 -2.50 11.54
C GLU A 51 -2.77 -3.69 12.33
N MET A 52 -3.35 -4.00 13.49
CA MET A 52 -2.94 -5.15 14.30
C MET A 52 -3.11 -6.47 13.53
N LYS A 53 -4.21 -6.63 12.79
CA LYS A 53 -4.45 -7.83 11.97
C LYS A 53 -3.50 -7.94 10.79
N ILE A 54 -3.08 -6.81 10.20
CA ILE A 54 -2.03 -6.79 9.18
C ILE A 54 -0.70 -7.27 9.78
N GLU A 55 -0.36 -6.85 11.00
CA GLU A 55 0.86 -7.34 11.69
C GLU A 55 0.80 -8.83 12.01
N ASP A 56 -0.35 -9.33 12.50
CA ASP A 56 -0.57 -10.77 12.71
C ASP A 56 -0.40 -11.56 11.41
N PHE A 57 -0.94 -11.04 10.30
CA PHE A 57 -0.75 -11.63 8.99
C PHE A 57 0.73 -11.67 8.58
N LEU A 58 1.46 -10.56 8.73
CA LEU A 58 2.89 -10.49 8.39
C LEU A 58 3.73 -11.44 9.24
N ALA A 59 3.36 -11.62 10.52
CA ALA A 59 3.93 -12.63 11.41
C ALA A 59 3.73 -14.04 10.85
N ASN A 60 2.48 -14.42 10.58
CA ASN A 60 2.12 -15.72 10.05
C ASN A 60 2.75 -15.99 8.67
N PHE A 61 2.79 -14.97 7.80
CA PHE A 61 3.39 -15.09 6.48
C PHE A 61 4.90 -15.31 6.57
N GLY A 62 5.59 -14.70 7.55
CA GLY A 62 7.00 -14.98 7.81
C GLY A 62 7.28 -16.43 8.15
N GLU A 63 6.44 -17.05 8.98
CA GLU A 63 6.53 -18.48 9.33
C GLU A 63 6.27 -19.39 8.12
N LYS A 64 5.26 -19.04 7.30
CA LYS A 64 4.97 -19.73 6.03
C LYS A 64 6.15 -19.65 5.05
N MET A 65 6.81 -18.49 4.97
CA MET A 65 8.00 -18.29 4.14
C MET A 65 9.17 -19.14 4.63
N ALA A 66 9.40 -19.19 5.95
CA ALA A 66 10.46 -20.02 6.53
C ALA A 66 10.22 -21.53 6.35
N SER A 67 8.96 -21.96 6.31
CA SER A 67 8.57 -23.35 6.09
C SER A 67 8.41 -23.74 4.61
N LEU A 68 8.68 -22.82 3.68
CA LEU A 68 8.56 -23.06 2.25
C LEU A 68 9.52 -24.18 1.79
N THR A 69 8.98 -25.18 1.08
CA THR A 69 9.79 -26.25 0.48
C THR A 69 10.56 -25.72 -0.72
N ASP A 70 11.71 -26.32 -1.04
CA ASP A 70 12.51 -25.90 -2.20
C ASP A 70 11.76 -26.13 -3.52
N GLU A 71 10.90 -27.15 -3.59
CA GLU A 71 10.05 -27.43 -4.74
C GLU A 71 8.98 -26.34 -4.93
N ALA A 72 8.29 -25.95 -3.85
CA ALA A 72 7.30 -24.88 -3.90
C ALA A 72 7.95 -23.54 -4.27
N PHE A 73 9.12 -23.23 -3.68
CA PHE A 73 9.91 -22.07 -4.06
C PHE A 73 10.27 -22.07 -5.56
N LYS A 74 10.84 -23.16 -6.07
CA LYS A 74 11.19 -23.28 -7.50
C LYS A 74 9.97 -23.13 -8.41
N THR A 75 8.83 -23.67 -8.00
CA THR A 75 7.57 -23.56 -8.74
C THR A 75 7.14 -22.10 -8.85
N GLN A 76 7.20 -21.35 -7.75
CA GLN A 76 6.86 -19.93 -7.71
C GLN A 76 7.83 -19.08 -8.56
N VAL A 77 9.13 -19.33 -8.45
CA VAL A 77 10.15 -18.65 -9.28
C VAL A 77 9.91 -18.92 -10.76
N THR A 78 9.64 -20.18 -11.12
CA THR A 78 9.35 -20.57 -12.51
C THR A 78 8.07 -19.90 -13.04
N ALA A 79 7.02 -19.84 -12.23
CA ALA A 79 5.79 -19.15 -12.60
C ALA A 79 6.02 -17.65 -12.82
N LEU A 80 6.81 -17.00 -11.96
CA LEU A 80 7.15 -15.58 -12.09
C LEU A 80 8.03 -15.30 -13.31
N ILE A 81 8.99 -16.17 -13.63
CA ILE A 81 9.80 -16.06 -14.85
C ILE A 81 8.88 -16.13 -16.08
N LYS A 82 8.01 -17.14 -16.16
CA LYS A 82 7.07 -17.27 -17.28
C LYS A 82 6.17 -16.05 -17.45
N LEU A 83 5.69 -15.48 -16.34
CA LEU A 83 4.90 -14.26 -16.37
C LEU A 83 5.69 -13.06 -16.94
N LYS A 84 6.99 -12.97 -16.64
CA LYS A 84 7.88 -11.91 -17.15
C LYS A 84 8.34 -12.14 -18.59
N GLU A 85 8.31 -13.37 -19.06
CA GLU A 85 8.62 -13.75 -20.45
C GLU A 85 7.42 -13.53 -21.39
N CYS A 86 6.22 -13.27 -20.86
CA CYS A 86 5.06 -12.94 -21.67
C CYS A 86 5.33 -11.67 -22.51
N GLU A 87 5.06 -11.76 -23.81
CA GLU A 87 5.13 -10.61 -24.71
C GLU A 87 3.98 -9.64 -24.44
N ASP A 88 4.21 -8.36 -24.74
CA ASP A 88 3.18 -7.33 -24.68
C ASP A 88 2.01 -7.73 -25.61
N THR A 89 0.79 -7.79 -25.07
CA THR A 89 -0.39 -8.26 -25.81
C THR A 89 -0.90 -7.24 -26.84
N HIS A 90 -0.58 -5.96 -26.60
CA HIS A 90 -0.90 -4.85 -27.49
C HIS A 90 0.10 -3.70 -27.34
N LEU A 91 0.14 -2.81 -28.34
CA LEU A 91 1.08 -1.68 -28.38
C LEU A 91 1.02 -0.77 -27.14
N GLY A 92 -0.16 -0.60 -26.54
CA GLY A 92 -0.30 0.17 -25.29
C GLY A 92 0.56 -0.34 -24.13
N GLU A 93 0.66 -1.67 -23.93
CA GLU A 93 1.49 -2.25 -22.87
C GLU A 93 2.97 -2.00 -23.13
N GLU A 94 3.41 -2.14 -24.37
CA GLU A 94 4.78 -1.82 -24.78
C GLU A 94 5.11 -0.33 -24.55
N VAL A 95 4.18 0.56 -24.90
CA VAL A 95 4.30 2.00 -24.68
C VAL A 95 4.42 2.29 -23.19
N ASP A 96 3.52 1.77 -22.35
CA ASP A 96 3.53 2.01 -20.91
C ASP A 96 4.83 1.50 -20.26
N ARG A 97 5.27 0.28 -20.63
CA ARG A 97 6.52 -0.33 -20.16
C ARG A 97 7.73 0.53 -20.48
N ASN A 98 7.86 1.00 -21.72
CA ASN A 98 8.98 1.84 -22.14
C ASN A 98 8.88 3.27 -21.59
N TRP A 99 7.67 3.81 -21.49
CA TRP A 99 7.43 5.17 -21.00
C TRP A 99 7.81 5.31 -19.54
N PHE A 100 7.57 4.28 -18.72
CA PHE A 100 8.02 4.26 -17.33
C PHE A 100 9.54 4.43 -17.20
N GLU A 101 10.33 3.82 -18.07
CA GLU A 101 11.79 3.97 -18.10
C GLU A 101 12.24 5.39 -18.44
N VAL A 102 11.50 6.07 -19.32
CA VAL A 102 11.77 7.47 -19.71
C VAL A 102 11.38 8.43 -18.57
N LEU A 103 10.16 8.29 -18.03
CA LEU A 103 9.66 9.13 -16.95
C LEU A 103 10.54 9.05 -15.70
N THR A 104 10.98 7.85 -15.35
CA THR A 104 11.85 7.62 -14.18
C THR A 104 13.32 7.90 -14.45
N GLN A 105 13.70 8.18 -15.71
CA GLN A 105 15.07 8.37 -16.19
C GLN A 105 15.99 7.18 -15.87
N GLN A 106 15.44 5.96 -15.82
CA GLN A 106 16.21 4.74 -15.57
C GLN A 106 16.74 4.14 -16.88
N TYR A 107 16.01 4.30 -17.99
CA TYR A 107 16.42 3.87 -19.33
C TYR A 107 16.84 2.38 -19.42
N VAL A 108 16.24 1.51 -18.61
CA VAL A 108 16.50 0.06 -18.59
C VAL A 108 15.41 -0.64 -19.40
N PHE A 109 15.44 -0.46 -20.73
CA PHE A 109 14.42 -1.02 -21.62
C PHE A 109 14.43 -2.56 -21.67
N ASP A 110 15.54 -3.20 -21.27
CA ASP A 110 15.69 -4.66 -21.12
C ASP A 110 15.42 -5.15 -19.68
N ARG A 111 14.70 -4.37 -18.86
CA ARG A 111 14.46 -4.68 -17.43
C ARG A 111 13.92 -6.09 -17.21
N LEU A 112 12.92 -6.52 -17.97
CA LEU A 112 12.32 -7.85 -17.81
C LEU A 112 13.38 -8.96 -17.97
N ASN A 113 14.27 -8.84 -18.96
CA ASN A 113 15.37 -9.79 -19.15
C ASN A 113 16.33 -9.79 -17.94
N LYS A 114 16.71 -8.61 -17.45
CA LYS A 114 17.58 -8.50 -16.26
C LYS A 114 16.94 -9.09 -15.00
N GLU A 115 15.65 -8.85 -14.80
CA GLU A 115 14.90 -9.40 -13.68
C GLU A 115 14.76 -10.93 -13.78
N ILE A 116 14.55 -11.47 -14.99
CA ILE A 116 14.55 -12.92 -15.23
C ILE A 116 15.90 -13.53 -14.87
N GLU A 117 17.02 -12.92 -15.28
CA GLU A 117 18.35 -13.41 -14.93
C GLU A 117 18.59 -13.36 -13.41
N ALA A 118 18.13 -12.31 -12.73
CA ALA A 118 18.19 -12.23 -11.28
C ALA A 118 17.33 -13.32 -10.59
N LEU A 119 16.13 -13.60 -11.12
CA LEU A 119 15.25 -14.65 -10.61
C LEU A 119 15.82 -16.05 -10.79
N LYS A 120 16.68 -16.29 -11.78
CA LYS A 120 17.39 -17.58 -11.94
C LYS A 120 18.45 -17.80 -10.86
N LEU A 121 18.97 -16.71 -10.27
CA LEU A 121 20.06 -16.75 -9.29
C LEU A 121 19.57 -16.71 -7.84
N ILE A 122 18.38 -16.14 -7.59
CA ILE A 122 17.85 -15.98 -6.24
C ILE A 122 17.64 -17.32 -5.52
N THR A 123 18.06 -17.37 -4.26
CA THR A 123 17.87 -18.52 -3.39
C THR A 123 16.69 -18.33 -2.44
N LYS A 124 16.12 -19.44 -1.97
CA LYS A 124 15.08 -19.41 -0.93
C LYS A 124 15.56 -18.69 0.33
N SER A 125 16.82 -18.91 0.73
CA SER A 125 17.41 -18.28 1.91
C SER A 125 17.48 -16.76 1.79
N GLU A 126 17.88 -16.24 0.63
CA GLU A 126 17.90 -14.79 0.37
C GLU A 126 16.50 -14.19 0.41
N LEU A 127 15.51 -14.87 -0.19
CA LEU A 127 14.12 -14.43 -0.17
C LEU A 127 13.57 -14.35 1.27
N VAL A 128 13.75 -15.40 2.07
CA VAL A 128 13.30 -15.43 3.47
C VAL A 128 14.03 -14.37 4.29
N SER A 129 15.36 -14.26 4.13
CA SER A 129 16.17 -13.28 4.86
C SER A 129 15.74 -11.86 4.55
N SER A 130 15.51 -11.54 3.26
CA SER A 130 15.04 -10.22 2.83
C SER A 130 13.67 -9.88 3.43
N PHE A 131 12.75 -10.84 3.47
CA PHE A 131 11.44 -10.63 4.10
C PHE A 131 11.55 -10.38 5.62
N MET A 132 12.40 -11.15 6.31
CA MET A 132 12.62 -10.97 7.74
C MET A 132 13.31 -9.63 8.06
N GLU A 133 14.20 -9.15 7.20
CA GLU A 133 14.82 -7.83 7.34
C GLU A 133 13.78 -6.70 7.29
N PHE A 134 12.80 -6.78 6.37
CA PHE A 134 11.69 -5.83 6.32
C PHE A 134 10.81 -5.81 7.57
N ARG A 135 10.87 -6.86 8.40
CA ARG A 135 10.14 -6.97 9.67
C ARG A 135 11.03 -6.81 10.91
N GLY A 136 12.34 -6.63 10.72
CA GLY A 136 13.30 -6.50 11.80
C GLY A 136 13.23 -5.15 12.52
N GLN A 137 14.08 -4.98 13.54
CA GLN A 137 14.18 -3.72 14.30
C GLN A 137 14.61 -2.52 13.45
N SER A 138 15.28 -2.76 12.32
CA SER A 138 15.69 -1.72 11.36
C SER A 138 14.61 -1.37 10.34
N SER A 139 13.45 -2.02 10.39
CA SER A 139 12.36 -1.84 9.43
C SER A 139 11.88 -0.38 9.37
N LYS A 140 11.55 0.05 8.15
CA LYS A 140 10.96 1.37 7.88
C LYS A 140 9.51 1.16 7.52
N LYS A 141 8.63 1.43 8.48
CA LYS A 141 7.18 1.29 8.34
C LYS A 141 6.51 2.64 8.43
N LEU A 142 5.57 2.88 7.53
CA LEU A 142 4.62 3.99 7.56
C LEU A 142 3.24 3.38 7.41
N SER A 143 2.37 3.60 8.38
CA SER A 143 0.95 3.26 8.26
C SER A 143 0.12 4.54 8.12
N ILE A 144 -0.87 4.50 7.24
CA ILE A 144 -1.75 5.63 6.93
C ILE A 144 -3.17 5.19 7.23
N HIS A 145 -3.78 5.83 8.22
CA HIS A 145 -5.13 5.55 8.67
C HIS A 145 -6.06 6.62 8.12
N VAL A 146 -6.96 6.25 7.22
CA VAL A 146 -8.05 7.11 6.77
C VAL A 146 -9.29 6.71 7.55
N VAL A 147 -9.60 7.49 8.58
CA VAL A 147 -10.72 7.21 9.49
C VAL A 147 -12.02 7.70 8.85
N GLY A 148 -12.95 6.76 8.63
CA GLY A 148 -14.31 7.04 8.19
C GLY A 148 -15.23 7.33 9.37
N PHE A 149 -16.48 7.68 9.08
CA PHE A 149 -17.50 7.91 10.12
C PHE A 149 -18.21 6.60 10.49
N GLY A 150 -18.21 6.21 11.76
CA GLY A 150 -18.96 5.03 12.22
C GLY A 150 -18.75 4.64 13.68
N GLU A 151 -19.62 3.76 14.18
CA GLU A 151 -19.63 3.32 15.58
C GLU A 151 -18.29 2.69 16.01
N ALA A 152 -17.61 1.95 15.13
CA ALA A 152 -16.33 1.34 15.45
C ALA A 152 -15.18 2.36 15.53
N GLU A 153 -15.39 3.58 15.04
CA GLU A 153 -14.48 4.73 15.18
C GLU A 153 -14.92 5.68 16.31
N HIS A 154 -15.90 5.25 17.13
CA HIS A 154 -16.47 6.00 18.25
C HIS A 154 -17.22 7.28 17.87
N ASP A 155 -17.71 7.36 16.64
CA ASP A 155 -18.62 8.42 16.24
C ASP A 155 -20.02 8.20 16.82
N PRO A 156 -20.77 9.28 17.12
CA PRO A 156 -22.16 9.16 17.50
C PRO A 156 -22.96 8.50 16.37
N PRO A 157 -23.99 7.70 16.68
CA PRO A 157 -24.87 7.14 15.64
C PRO A 157 -25.44 8.29 14.82
N ALA A 158 -25.40 8.17 13.49
CA ALA A 158 -26.00 9.16 12.61
C ALA A 158 -27.45 9.38 13.07
N GLU A 159 -27.77 10.59 13.50
CA GLU A 159 -29.16 10.96 13.69
C GLU A 159 -29.82 10.81 12.31
N ASP A 160 -30.90 10.02 12.24
CA ASP A 160 -31.75 9.87 11.07
C ASP A 160 -32.47 11.21 10.82
N ASP A 161 -31.72 12.23 10.44
CA ASP A 161 -32.30 13.45 9.90
C ASP A 161 -32.58 13.14 8.44
N GLY A 162 -33.86 12.89 8.15
CA GLY A 162 -34.43 12.76 6.81
C GLY A 162 -34.32 14.07 6.00
N GLY A 163 -33.16 14.70 6.01
CA GLY A 163 -32.82 15.88 5.24
C GLY A 163 -32.47 15.47 3.82
N GLU A 164 -33.47 15.53 2.94
CA GLU A 164 -33.26 15.64 1.50
C GLU A 164 -32.10 16.61 1.24
N ALA A 165 -31.11 16.17 0.45
CA ALA A 165 -30.11 17.06 -0.11
C ALA A 165 -30.84 18.17 -0.87
N GLN A 166 -30.98 19.35 -0.25
CA GLN A 166 -31.51 20.54 -0.90
C GLN A 166 -30.52 20.94 -1.99
N LEU A 167 -30.81 20.47 -3.21
CA LEU A 167 -30.29 21.01 -4.45
C LEU A 167 -30.63 22.49 -4.47
N ALA A 168 -29.65 23.32 -4.12
CA ALA A 168 -29.75 24.76 -4.23
C ALA A 168 -30.12 25.15 -5.66
N GLN A 169 -31.32 25.70 -5.84
CA GLN A 169 -31.65 26.51 -7.01
C GLN A 169 -31.95 27.94 -6.58
N THR A 170 -31.13 28.82 -7.15
CA THR A 170 -31.37 30.21 -7.54
C THR A 170 -31.88 31.19 -6.48
N ASP A 171 -31.03 32.15 -6.16
CA ASP A 171 -31.47 33.55 -6.15
C ASP A 171 -30.49 34.41 -6.95
N SER A 172 -31.07 35.31 -7.74
CA SER A 172 -30.41 36.39 -8.43
C SER A 172 -30.06 37.47 -7.42
N ASP A 173 -28.79 37.54 -7.01
CA ASP A 173 -28.13 38.82 -6.77
C ASP A 173 -26.63 38.59 -6.64
N GLY A 174 -25.87 39.40 -7.38
CA GLY A 174 -24.44 39.22 -7.57
C GLY A 174 -23.65 39.56 -6.31
N GLU A 175 -23.26 38.53 -5.56
CA GLU A 175 -22.10 38.58 -4.69
C GLU A 175 -21.26 37.30 -4.81
N HIS A 176 -19.95 37.48 -4.85
CA HIS A 176 -18.94 36.44 -5.02
C HIS A 176 -19.12 35.30 -4.01
N ARG A 177 -19.73 34.18 -4.44
CA ARG A 177 -19.55 32.90 -3.76
C ARG A 177 -18.15 32.39 -4.10
N SER A 178 -17.25 32.46 -3.12
CA SER A 178 -16.03 31.65 -3.13
C SER A 178 -16.44 30.22 -3.45
N SER A 179 -15.78 29.62 -4.43
CA SER A 179 -16.01 28.23 -4.83
C SER A 179 -16.07 27.32 -3.60
N LEU A 180 -17.16 26.57 -3.43
CA LEU A 180 -17.30 25.57 -2.35
C LEU A 180 -16.20 24.50 -2.38
N TYR A 181 -15.40 24.43 -3.45
CA TYR A 181 -14.20 23.59 -3.52
C TYR A 181 -12.99 24.15 -2.76
N SER A 182 -12.96 25.43 -2.37
CA SER A 182 -11.80 25.98 -1.66
C SER A 182 -11.74 25.59 -0.18
N GLU A 183 -12.87 25.22 0.43
CA GLU A 183 -12.92 24.76 1.83
C GLU A 183 -12.69 23.25 1.96
N VAL A 184 -12.71 22.51 0.85
CA VAL A 184 -12.42 21.07 0.81
C VAL A 184 -10.91 20.90 0.77
N SER A 185 -10.33 20.40 1.86
CA SER A 185 -9.02 19.68 1.99
C SER A 185 -8.17 20.12 3.18
N LYS A 186 -8.76 20.51 4.32
CA LYS A 186 -7.98 20.53 5.57
C LYS A 186 -7.94 19.11 6.13
N LEU A 187 -6.76 18.48 6.14
CA LEU A 187 -6.56 17.21 6.83
C LEU A 187 -6.68 17.43 8.34
N THR A 188 -7.57 16.67 8.98
CA THR A 188 -7.69 16.61 10.43
C THR A 188 -6.91 15.41 10.94
N PHE A 189 -5.84 15.66 11.70
CA PHE A 189 -5.06 14.59 12.32
C PHE A 189 -5.72 14.19 13.64
N LEU A 190 -6.02 12.90 13.77
CA LEU A 190 -6.59 12.32 14.98
C LEU A 190 -5.48 11.81 15.90
N PRO A 191 -5.65 11.89 17.23
CA PRO A 191 -4.71 11.29 18.17
C PRO A 191 -4.74 9.77 18.04
N ALA A 192 -3.56 9.13 18.09
CA ALA A 192 -3.45 7.68 18.16
C ALA A 192 -3.94 7.15 19.51
N SER A 193 -4.60 5.99 19.53
CA SER A 193 -5.01 5.33 20.76
C SER A 193 -3.84 4.60 21.44
N ALA A 194 -4.11 4.03 22.62
CA ALA A 194 -3.15 3.19 23.33
C ALA A 194 -2.67 1.96 22.52
N LEU A 195 -3.46 1.49 21.54
CA LEU A 195 -3.06 0.37 20.67
C LEU A 195 -1.85 0.71 19.81
N LEU A 196 -1.68 1.99 19.45
CA LEU A 196 -0.57 2.50 18.66
C LEU A 196 0.42 3.31 19.50
N ALA A 197 0.48 3.11 20.83
CA ALA A 197 1.33 3.88 21.73
C ALA A 197 2.83 3.78 21.42
N SER A 198 3.27 2.72 20.75
CA SER A 198 4.66 2.55 20.31
C SER A 198 4.97 3.28 19.00
N ALA A 199 3.96 3.72 18.26
CA ALA A 199 4.11 4.45 17.00
C ALA A 199 4.34 5.94 17.25
N THR A 200 5.09 6.58 16.35
CA THR A 200 5.24 8.03 16.35
C THR A 200 4.14 8.64 15.48
N ALA A 201 3.17 9.33 16.11
CA ALA A 201 2.11 10.01 15.38
C ALA A 201 2.65 11.20 14.57
N ILE A 202 2.28 11.26 13.29
CA ILE A 202 2.67 12.35 12.38
C ILE A 202 1.49 13.31 12.26
N THR A 203 1.58 14.47 12.92
CA THR A 203 0.55 15.52 12.88
C THR A 203 0.94 16.72 12.01
N ASP A 204 2.21 16.79 11.60
CA ASP A 204 2.74 17.76 10.64
C ASP A 204 3.64 17.05 9.62
N ILE A 205 3.12 16.91 8.40
CA ILE A 205 3.81 16.23 7.30
C ILE A 205 5.07 16.98 6.87
N HIS A 206 5.08 18.31 6.93
CA HIS A 206 6.24 19.11 6.53
C HIS A 206 7.37 19.00 7.54
N ALA A 207 7.05 19.10 8.83
CA ALA A 207 8.02 18.88 9.91
C ALA A 207 8.59 17.46 9.86
N PHE A 208 7.73 16.44 9.68
CA PHE A 208 8.16 15.05 9.55
C PHE A 208 9.13 14.86 8.38
N ARG A 209 8.76 15.31 7.18
CA ARG A 209 9.62 15.20 5.98
C ARG A 209 10.97 15.91 6.16
N SER A 210 10.97 17.08 6.81
CA SER A 210 12.20 17.86 7.04
C SER A 210 13.15 17.19 8.03
N SER A 211 12.64 16.33 8.91
CA SER A 211 13.46 15.57 9.86
C SER A 211 14.16 14.35 9.25
N LEU A 212 13.72 13.89 8.07
CA LEU A 212 14.19 12.67 7.45
C LEU A 212 15.35 12.91 6.48
N LYS A 213 16.26 11.92 6.41
CA LYS A 213 17.28 11.87 5.36
C LYS A 213 16.63 11.42 4.06
N LEU A 214 16.94 12.13 2.97
CA LEU A 214 16.55 11.71 1.63
C LEU A 214 17.53 10.66 1.13
N TYR A 215 16.99 9.61 0.50
CA TYR A 215 17.81 8.69 -0.27
C TYR A 215 18.42 9.41 -1.48
N PRO A 216 19.62 9.02 -1.92
CA PRO A 216 20.20 9.55 -3.13
C PRO A 216 19.28 9.24 -4.30
N TYR A 217 19.21 10.17 -5.26
CA TYR A 217 18.50 9.92 -6.50
C TYR A 217 19.17 8.76 -7.24
N HIS A 218 18.45 7.65 -7.40
CA HIS A 218 18.99 6.45 -8.01
C HIS A 218 18.97 6.59 -9.54
N LYS A 219 20.10 7.01 -10.13
CA LYS A 219 20.36 6.85 -11.56
C LYS A 219 21.06 5.52 -11.79
N ILE A 220 20.45 4.66 -12.59
CA ILE A 220 21.12 3.49 -13.15
C ILE A 220 22.02 4.03 -14.27
N LEU A 221 23.24 4.43 -13.92
CA LEU A 221 24.24 4.85 -14.89
C LEU A 221 24.78 3.59 -15.58
N LYS A 222 24.76 3.59 -16.91
CA LYS A 222 25.40 2.55 -17.74
C LYS A 222 26.91 2.72 -17.76
#